data_AF-A0A6I9NNJ3-F1
#
_entry.id   AF-A0A6I9NNJ3-F1
#
_cell.length_a   1.000
_cell.length_b   1.000
_cell.length_c   1.000
_cell.angle_alpha   90.00
_cell.angle_beta   90.00
_cell.angle_gamma   90.00
#
_symmetry.space_group_name_H-M   'P 1'
#
loop_
_entity.id
_entity.type
_entity.pdbx_description
1 polymer ?
#
loop_
_entity_poly.entity_id
_entity_poly.type
_entity_poly.pdbx_seq_one_letter_code
_entity_poly.pdbx_strand_id
1 'polypeptide(L)'
;MPAGWRSPSVYKLQYSHPLCENSRVMVLAVTMGPELVINATLKVGEKVDTVPKLCVKPDGFLTPQWRGESAAAAFKDLSKLSRLFKDQISYPLIAAARAAMSLPVVFGLAALPPELLLRVLRLLNVQSVLSVSSTCKHLNICCQDVSLWRHLAQRDHTGETL
;
A
#
# COMPACT_ATOMS: atom_id res chain seq x y z
N MET A 1 -12.77 -6.38 20.97
CA MET A 1 -12.95 -7.23 19.77
C MET A 1 -14.44 -7.34 19.45
N PRO A 2 -14.85 -7.36 18.17
CA PRO A 2 -16.26 -7.48 17.78
C PRO A 2 -16.89 -8.82 18.15
N ALA A 3 -18.21 -8.91 18.28
CA ALA A 3 -18.89 -10.18 18.47
C ALA A 3 -18.71 -11.09 17.23
N GLY A 4 -18.47 -12.39 17.45
CA GLY A 4 -18.26 -13.36 16.36
C GLY A 4 -16.92 -13.23 15.62
N TRP A 5 -15.95 -12.48 16.16
CA TRP A 5 -14.65 -12.28 15.52
C TRP A 5 -13.80 -13.55 15.42
N ARG A 6 -14.03 -14.54 16.30
CA ARG A 6 -13.28 -15.79 16.38
C ARG A 6 -14.22 -16.97 16.19
N SER A 7 -13.91 -17.79 15.20
CA SER A 7 -14.43 -19.14 15.01
C SER A 7 -13.26 -20.13 15.10
N PRO A 8 -13.50 -21.47 15.15
CA PRO A 8 -12.45 -22.44 15.51
C PRO A 8 -11.20 -22.41 14.61
N SER A 9 -11.33 -21.98 13.35
CA SER A 9 -10.22 -21.92 12.38
C SER A 9 -10.20 -20.62 11.56
N VAL A 10 -11.16 -19.72 11.79
CA VAL A 10 -11.31 -18.49 11.02
C VAL A 10 -11.52 -17.31 11.96
N TYR A 11 -10.81 -16.23 11.67
CA TYR A 11 -10.98 -14.94 12.31
C TYR A 11 -11.58 -13.97 11.31
N LYS A 12 -12.67 -13.30 11.68
CA LYS A 12 -13.39 -12.38 10.82
C LYS A 12 -13.47 -11.02 11.47
N LEU A 13 -12.99 -10.01 10.76
CA LEU A 13 -13.07 -8.61 11.17
C LEU A 13 -13.72 -7.81 10.04
N GLN A 14 -14.73 -7.02 10.37
CA GLN A 14 -15.40 -6.15 9.42
C GLN A 14 -15.30 -4.72 9.94
N TYR A 15 -14.87 -3.79 9.08
CA TYR A 15 -14.73 -2.38 9.42
C TYR A 15 -15.05 -1.47 8.24
N SER A 16 -15.36 -0.22 8.55
CA SER A 16 -15.52 0.88 7.61
C SER A 16 -14.43 1.91 7.86
N HIS A 17 -13.80 2.42 6.81
CA HIS A 17 -12.73 3.41 6.93
C HIS A 17 -13.26 4.82 6.64
N PRO A 18 -12.96 5.85 7.45
CA PRO A 18 -13.46 7.22 7.24
C PRO A 18 -13.08 7.81 5.87
N LEU A 19 -11.88 7.51 5.38
CA LEU A 19 -11.43 7.93 4.04
C LEU A 19 -12.13 7.19 2.88
N CYS A 20 -13.03 6.25 3.19
CA CYS A 20 -13.69 5.37 2.24
C CYS A 20 -15.17 5.17 2.61
N GLU A 21 -15.90 6.29 2.68
CA GLU A 21 -17.27 6.46 3.21
C GLU A 21 -18.20 5.26 3.05
N ASN A 22 -18.46 4.81 1.82
CA ASN A 22 -19.42 3.75 1.52
C ASN A 22 -18.82 2.35 1.37
N SER A 23 -17.52 2.20 1.66
CA SER A 23 -16.85 0.91 1.54
C SER A 23 -16.93 0.10 2.83
N ARG A 24 -17.24 -1.19 2.70
CA ARG A 24 -17.12 -2.16 3.79
C ARG A 24 -15.93 -3.05 3.51
N VAL A 25 -14.98 -3.07 4.43
CA VAL A 25 -13.84 -3.96 4.38
C VAL A 25 -14.13 -5.16 5.29
N MET A 26 -13.86 -6.36 4.78
CA MET A 26 -13.83 -7.58 5.58
C MET A 26 -12.48 -8.26 5.46
N VAL A 27 -11.81 -8.44 6.60
CA VAL A 27 -10.56 -9.18 6.73
C VAL A 27 -10.86 -10.54 7.34
N LEU A 28 -10.41 -11.58 6.65
CA LEU A 28 -10.55 -12.98 7.02
C LEU A 28 -9.17 -13.57 7.24
N ALA A 29 -8.86 -14.00 8.45
CA ALA A 29 -7.64 -14.77 8.71
C ALA A 29 -7.99 -16.23 8.92
N VAL A 30 -7.37 -17.12 8.17
CA VAL A 30 -7.59 -18.57 8.21
C VAL A 30 -6.30 -19.26 8.63
N THR A 31 -6.36 -20.11 9.64
CA THR A 31 -5.22 -20.92 10.07
C THR A 31 -5.08 -22.13 9.15
N MET A 32 -3.96 -22.21 8.43
CA MET A 32 -3.62 -23.29 7.51
C MET A 32 -2.33 -23.96 8.02
N GLY A 33 -2.46 -24.94 8.92
CA GLY A 33 -1.31 -25.58 9.57
C GLY A 33 -0.50 -24.57 10.42
N PRO A 34 0.83 -24.43 10.20
CA PRO A 34 1.65 -23.47 10.92
C PRO A 34 1.58 -22.05 10.33
N GLU A 35 0.77 -21.81 9.29
CA GLU A 35 0.65 -20.50 8.65
C GLU A 35 -0.72 -19.86 8.91
N LEU A 36 -0.72 -18.55 9.11
CA LEU A 36 -1.92 -17.72 9.15
C LEU A 36 -2.08 -17.00 7.82
N VAL A 37 -3.13 -17.34 7.09
CA VAL A 37 -3.46 -16.72 5.80
C VAL A 37 -4.47 -15.62 6.03
N ILE A 38 -4.10 -14.37 5.75
CA ILE A 38 -4.96 -13.20 5.87
C ILE A 38 -5.41 -12.77 4.48
N ASN A 39 -6.72 -12.80 4.25
CA ASN A 39 -7.37 -12.32 3.05
C ASN A 39 -8.19 -11.07 3.38
N ALA A 40 -8.13 -10.05 2.53
CA ALA A 40 -8.97 -8.87 2.65
C ALA A 40 -9.91 -8.77 1.45
N THR A 41 -11.17 -8.46 1.73
CA THR A 41 -12.21 -8.24 0.74
C THR A 41 -12.79 -6.86 0.94
N LEU A 42 -12.99 -6.16 -0.17
CA LEU A 42 -13.53 -4.83 -0.22
C LEU A 42 -14.89 -4.89 -0.92
N LYS A 43 -15.93 -4.45 -0.25
CA LYS A 43 -17.26 -4.29 -0.82
C LYS A 43 -17.56 -2.81 -1.02
N VAL A 44 -17.69 -2.39 -2.27
CA VAL A 44 -18.14 -1.03 -2.66
C VAL A 44 -19.41 -1.19 -3.48
N GLY A 45 -20.56 -0.82 -2.92
CA GLY A 45 -21.87 -1.09 -3.53
C GLY A 45 -22.14 -2.59 -3.69
N GLU A 46 -22.43 -3.02 -4.92
CA GLU A 46 -22.62 -4.44 -5.28
C GLU A 46 -21.33 -5.15 -5.69
N LYS A 47 -20.25 -4.41 -5.95
CA LYS A 47 -18.98 -5.00 -6.40
C LYS A 47 -18.13 -5.43 -5.21
N VAL A 48 -17.63 -6.67 -5.26
CA VAL A 48 -16.69 -7.23 -4.29
C VAL A 48 -15.34 -7.40 -4.97
N ASP A 49 -14.37 -6.59 -4.57
CA ASP A 49 -12.99 -6.68 -5.05
C ASP A 49 -12.15 -7.38 -3.96
N THR A 50 -11.44 -8.44 -4.35
CA THR A 50 -10.50 -9.17 -3.48
C THR A 50 -9.13 -8.54 -3.54
N VAL A 51 -8.57 -8.23 -2.37
CA VAL A 51 -7.23 -7.63 -2.22
C VAL A 51 -6.21 -8.75 -1.95
N PRO A 52 -4.91 -8.55 -2.28
CA PRO A 52 -3.84 -9.52 -2.08
C PRO A 52 -3.87 -10.26 -0.73
N LYS A 53 -3.57 -11.55 -0.83
CA LYS A 53 -3.43 -12.50 0.28
C LYS A 53 -2.06 -12.34 0.94
N LEU A 54 -2.04 -12.27 2.27
CA LEU A 54 -0.82 -12.29 3.06
C LEU A 54 -0.72 -13.63 3.83
N CYS A 55 0.38 -14.34 3.66
CA CYS A 55 0.70 -15.50 4.48
C CYS A 55 1.71 -15.08 5.57
N VAL A 56 1.37 -15.31 6.84
CA VAL A 56 2.22 -15.00 7.98
C VAL A 56 2.50 -16.28 8.75
N LYS A 57 3.77 -16.54 9.08
CA LYS A 57 4.16 -17.61 10.01
C LYS A 57 4.16 -17.06 11.43
N PRO A 58 3.23 -17.49 12.32
CA PRO A 58 3.15 -16.98 13.68
C PRO A 58 4.43 -17.27 14.48
N ASP A 59 5.12 -18.38 14.20
CA ASP A 59 6.38 -18.78 14.87
C ASP A 59 7.50 -17.73 14.76
N GLY A 60 7.47 -16.89 13.72
CA GLY A 60 8.45 -15.81 13.54
C GLY A 60 8.16 -14.57 14.39
N PHE A 61 6.93 -14.40 14.86
CA PHE A 61 6.44 -13.18 15.53
C PHE A 61 5.92 -13.44 16.95
N LEU A 62 5.72 -14.69 17.33
CA LEU A 62 5.26 -15.09 18.66
C LEU A 62 6.41 -15.70 19.46
N THR A 63 6.54 -15.27 20.71
CA THR A 63 7.47 -15.91 21.65
C THR A 63 6.84 -17.21 22.17
N PRO A 64 7.51 -18.37 22.09
CA PRO A 64 6.93 -19.66 22.46
C PRO A 64 6.64 -19.81 23.97
N GLN A 65 7.17 -18.94 24.83
CA GLN A 65 6.98 -18.97 26.29
C GLN A 65 5.87 -18.03 26.81
N TRP A 66 4.85 -17.70 26.01
CA TRP A 66 3.78 -16.83 26.50
C TRP A 66 2.96 -17.50 27.63
N ARG A 67 3.24 -17.09 28.87
CA ARG A 67 2.53 -17.52 30.10
C ARG A 67 1.42 -16.56 30.55
N GLY A 68 1.01 -15.61 29.69
CA GLY A 68 -0.09 -14.70 29.97
C GLY A 68 0.26 -13.47 30.83
N GLU A 69 1.52 -13.26 31.21
CA GLU A 69 1.91 -12.20 32.14
C GLU A 69 2.05 -10.81 31.49
N SER A 70 2.42 -10.72 30.20
CA SER A 70 2.54 -9.42 29.50
C SER A 70 2.40 -9.52 27.98
N ALA A 71 1.60 -8.62 27.39
CA ALA A 71 1.42 -8.51 25.95
C ALA A 71 2.71 -8.08 25.22
N ALA A 72 3.59 -7.32 25.89
CA ALA A 72 4.87 -6.90 25.32
C ALA A 72 5.85 -8.07 25.15
N ALA A 73 5.75 -9.11 26.00
CA ALA A 73 6.59 -10.31 25.94
C ALA A 73 6.06 -11.36 24.94
N ALA A 74 4.79 -11.26 24.53
CA ALA A 74 4.13 -12.20 23.63
C ALA A 74 4.59 -12.04 22.17
N PHE A 75 4.95 -10.83 21.77
CA PHE A 75 5.25 -10.49 20.38
C PHE A 75 6.71 -10.10 20.18
N LYS A 76 7.32 -10.69 19.14
CA LYS A 76 8.64 -10.33 18.64
C LYS A 76 8.51 -9.57 17.32
N ASP A 77 9.41 -8.62 17.09
CA ASP A 77 9.54 -7.90 15.81
C ASP A 77 8.24 -7.25 15.29
N LEU A 78 7.49 -6.61 16.20
CA LEU A 78 6.21 -5.96 15.90
C LEU A 78 6.31 -4.90 14.79
N SER A 79 7.46 -4.22 14.68
CA SER A 79 7.74 -3.25 13.62
C SER A 79 7.76 -3.90 12.23
N LYS A 80 8.40 -5.09 12.10
CA LYS A 80 8.43 -5.85 10.85
C LYS A 80 7.05 -6.36 10.49
N LEU A 81 6.30 -6.89 11.46
CA LEU A 81 4.93 -7.36 11.25
C LEU A 81 4.01 -6.21 10.83
N SER A 82 4.08 -5.08 11.53
CA SER A 82 3.30 -3.88 11.22
C SER A 82 3.60 -3.38 9.80
N ARG A 83 4.88 -3.36 9.41
CA ARG A 83 5.29 -2.99 8.05
C ARG A 83 4.74 -3.97 7.01
N LEU A 84 4.93 -5.28 7.19
CA LEU A 84 4.41 -6.29 6.26
C LEU A 84 2.88 -6.20 6.11
N PHE A 85 2.15 -6.07 7.22
CA PHE A 85 0.69 -5.96 7.19
C PHE A 85 0.23 -4.66 6.52
N LYS A 86 0.88 -3.53 6.82
CA LYS A 86 0.53 -2.24 6.21
C LYS A 86 0.82 -2.22 4.72
N ASP A 87 2.00 -2.71 4.33
CA ASP A 87 2.48 -2.70 2.96
C ASP A 87 1.67 -3.64 2.06
N GLN A 88 1.29 -4.82 2.56
CA GLN A 88 0.61 -5.84 1.75
C GLN A 88 -0.91 -5.81 1.83
N ILE A 89 -1.49 -5.37 2.96
CA ILE A 89 -2.94 -5.37 3.14
C ILE A 89 -3.47 -3.95 3.22
N SER A 90 -2.96 -3.13 4.14
CA SER A 90 -3.62 -1.85 4.47
C SER A 90 -3.55 -0.84 3.33
N TYR A 91 -2.37 -0.57 2.78
CA TYR A 91 -2.22 0.42 1.70
C TYR A 91 -2.86 -0.06 0.38
N PRO A 92 -2.67 -1.32 -0.07
CA PRO A 92 -3.32 -1.81 -1.29
C PRO A 92 -4.85 -1.78 -1.19
N LEU A 93 -5.39 -2.11 -0.02
CA LEU A 93 -6.83 -2.06 0.23
C LEU A 93 -7.39 -0.63 0.16
N ILE A 94 -6.71 0.35 0.78
CA ILE A 94 -7.14 1.75 0.71
C ILE A 94 -7.03 2.27 -0.73
N ALA A 95 -5.96 1.92 -1.44
CA ALA A 95 -5.79 2.29 -2.85
C ALA A 95 -6.91 1.70 -3.72
N ALA A 96 -7.24 0.41 -3.53
CA ALA A 96 -8.34 -0.26 -4.23
C ALA A 96 -9.70 0.37 -3.91
N ALA A 97 -9.96 0.69 -2.63
CA ALA A 97 -11.20 1.35 -2.21
C ALA A 97 -11.38 2.69 -2.90
N ARG A 98 -10.33 3.50 -2.94
CA ARG A 98 -10.37 4.82 -3.57
C ARG A 98 -10.50 4.75 -5.08
N ALA A 99 -9.78 3.82 -5.73
CA ALA A 99 -9.93 3.58 -7.16
C ALA A 99 -11.37 3.18 -7.52
N ALA A 100 -11.99 2.28 -6.74
CA ALA A 100 -13.37 1.84 -6.95
C ALA A 100 -14.40 2.98 -6.77
N MET A 101 -14.11 3.96 -5.91
CA MET A 101 -14.96 5.14 -5.69
C MET A 101 -14.55 6.34 -6.56
N SER A 102 -13.67 6.18 -7.55
CA SER A 102 -13.12 7.27 -8.37
C SER A 102 -12.49 8.43 -7.57
N LEU A 103 -12.01 8.14 -6.36
CA LEU A 103 -11.34 9.12 -5.50
C LEU A 103 -9.85 9.21 -5.85
N PRO A 104 -9.22 10.39 -5.73
CA PRO A 104 -7.79 10.56 -5.96
C PRO A 104 -6.94 9.65 -5.07
N VAL A 105 -5.82 9.16 -5.59
CA VAL A 105 -4.88 8.33 -4.82
C VAL A 105 -4.29 9.14 -3.67
N VAL A 106 -4.18 8.55 -2.48
CA VAL A 106 -3.68 9.25 -1.26
C VAL A 106 -2.21 9.00 -1.01
N PHE A 107 -1.66 7.92 -1.55
CA PHE A 107 -0.31 7.46 -1.24
C PHE A 107 0.54 7.32 -2.50
N GLY A 108 1.82 7.68 -2.38
CA GLY A 108 2.82 7.52 -3.44
C GLY A 108 2.97 8.75 -4.33
N LEU A 109 3.89 8.66 -5.30
CA LEU A 109 4.28 9.77 -6.17
C LEU A 109 3.09 10.32 -6.98
N ALA A 110 2.17 9.45 -7.39
CA ALA A 110 0.97 9.84 -8.15
C ALA A 110 -0.09 10.58 -7.31
N ALA A 111 0.03 10.60 -5.98
CA ALA A 111 -0.84 11.36 -5.10
C ALA A 111 -0.38 12.83 -4.92
N LEU A 112 0.84 13.15 -5.38
CA LEU A 112 1.38 14.49 -5.26
C LEU A 112 0.71 15.45 -6.27
N PRO A 113 0.50 16.72 -5.89
CA PRO A 113 0.19 17.77 -6.84
C PRO A 113 1.22 17.80 -7.99
N PRO A 114 0.78 18.14 -9.22
CA PRO A 114 1.64 18.08 -10.40
C PRO A 114 2.91 18.93 -10.26
N GLU A 115 2.87 20.03 -9.51
CA GLU A 115 4.02 20.91 -9.29
C GLU A 115 5.13 20.22 -8.49
N LEU A 116 4.75 19.48 -7.45
CA LEU A 116 5.71 18.72 -6.64
C LEU A 116 6.26 17.53 -7.41
N LEU A 117 5.42 16.88 -8.21
CA LEU A 117 5.80 15.77 -9.07
C LEU A 117 6.83 16.22 -10.12
N LEU A 118 6.58 17.34 -10.81
CA LEU A 118 7.53 17.94 -11.76
C LEU A 118 8.85 18.31 -11.08
N ARG A 119 8.81 18.83 -9.85
CA ARG A 119 10.03 19.16 -9.09
C ARG A 119 10.85 17.93 -8.75
N VAL A 120 10.21 16.80 -8.42
CA VAL A 120 10.90 15.52 -8.24
C VAL A 120 11.49 15.04 -9.55
N LEU A 121 10.72 15.06 -10.65
CA LEU A 121 11.20 14.61 -11.97
C LEU A 121 12.39 15.43 -12.49
N ARG A 122 12.46 16.74 -12.19
CA ARG A 122 13.61 17.59 -12.54
C ARG A 122 14.93 17.16 -11.88
N LEU A 123 14.87 16.43 -10.76
CA LEU A 123 16.05 15.90 -10.08
C LEU A 123 16.55 14.59 -10.69
N LEU A 124 15.75 13.92 -11.53
CA LEU A 124 16.11 12.65 -12.16
C LEU A 124 16.95 12.88 -13.44
N ASN A 125 17.62 11.81 -13.88
CA ASN A 125 18.30 11.75 -15.17
C ASN A 125 17.30 11.43 -16.29
N VAL A 126 17.63 11.79 -17.54
CA VAL A 126 16.76 11.55 -18.70
C VAL A 126 16.33 10.08 -18.82
N GLN A 127 17.25 9.13 -18.62
CA GLN A 127 16.96 7.69 -18.67
C GLN A 127 15.97 7.27 -17.57
N SER A 128 16.12 7.82 -16.37
CA SER A 128 15.21 7.55 -15.25
C SER A 128 13.82 8.14 -15.50
N VAL A 129 13.72 9.32 -16.13
CA VAL A 129 12.43 9.94 -16.49
C VAL A 129 11.69 9.11 -17.54
N LEU A 130 12.39 8.58 -18.54
CA LEU A 130 11.81 7.66 -19.54
C LEU A 130 11.37 6.34 -18.93
N SER A 131 12.15 5.81 -17.97
CA SER A 131 11.75 4.62 -17.22
C SER A 131 10.45 4.88 -16.45
N VAL A 132 10.35 6.03 -15.78
CA VAL A 132 9.14 6.44 -15.03
C VAL A 132 7.93 6.61 -15.97
N SER A 133 8.09 7.21 -17.14
CA SER A 133 6.96 7.40 -18.09
C SER A 133 6.39 6.07 -18.59
N SER A 134 7.22 5.03 -18.69
CA SER A 134 6.79 3.69 -19.09
C SER A 134 5.95 2.95 -18.05
N THR A 135 5.97 3.36 -16.77
CA THR A 135 5.30 2.63 -15.69
C THR A 135 3.81 2.90 -15.57
N CYS A 136 3.36 4.14 -15.84
CA CYS A 136 1.99 4.56 -15.58
C CYS A 136 1.53 5.67 -16.54
N LYS A 137 0.27 5.58 -17.01
CA LYS A 137 -0.34 6.58 -17.90
C LYS A 137 -0.35 7.99 -17.30
N HIS A 138 -0.63 8.12 -15.99
CA HIS A 138 -0.64 9.41 -15.30
C HIS A 138 0.76 10.03 -15.26
N LEU A 139 1.78 9.24 -14.93
CA LEU A 139 3.17 9.71 -14.91
C LEU A 139 3.67 10.04 -16.31
N ASN A 140 3.23 9.29 -17.33
CA ASN A 140 3.53 9.60 -18.72
C ASN A 140 3.01 10.99 -19.12
N ILE A 141 1.78 11.34 -18.73
CA ILE A 141 1.21 12.68 -19.01
C ILE A 141 2.07 13.76 -18.33
N CYS A 142 2.48 13.57 -17.08
CA CYS A 142 3.36 14.53 -16.40
C CYS A 142 4.76 14.62 -17.04
N CYS A 143 5.31 13.51 -17.53
CA CYS A 143 6.61 13.48 -18.21
C CYS A 143 6.57 14.13 -19.60
N GLN A 144 5.40 14.40 -20.18
CA GLN A 144 5.27 15.09 -21.48
C GLN A 144 5.36 16.62 -21.37
N ASP A 145 5.51 17.18 -20.16
CA ASP A 145 5.60 18.62 -19.96
C ASP A 145 6.86 19.22 -20.61
N VAL A 146 6.66 20.20 -21.49
CA VAL A 146 7.74 20.88 -22.23
C VAL A 146 8.72 21.59 -21.30
N SER A 147 8.25 22.13 -20.17
CA SER A 147 9.08 22.84 -19.20
C SER A 147 10.11 21.92 -18.53
N LEU A 148 9.75 20.65 -18.32
CA LEU A 148 10.63 19.62 -17.78
C LEU A 148 11.76 19.31 -18.75
N TRP A 149 11.44 19.03 -20.02
CA TRP A 149 12.45 18.70 -21.03
C TRP A 149 13.39 19.87 -21.31
N ARG A 150 12.86 21.09 -21.34
CA ARG A 150 13.69 22.30 -21.46
C ARG A 150 14.66 22.44 -20.30
N HIS A 151 14.25 22.13 -19.07
CA HIS A 151 15.15 22.19 -17.92
C HIS A 151 16.22 21.10 -17.96
N LEU A 152 15.87 19.87 -18.32
CA LEU A 152 16.83 18.77 -18.44
C LEU A 152 17.87 19.05 -19.54
N ALA A 153 17.44 19.53 -20.70
CA ALA A 153 18.35 19.93 -21.77
C ALA A 153 19.30 21.05 -21.31
N GLN A 154 18.80 22.07 -20.61
CA GLN A 154 19.67 23.12 -20.08
C GLN A 154 20.67 22.60 -19.05
N ARG A 155 20.24 21.74 -18.13
CA ARG A 155 21.08 21.17 -17.08
C ARG A 155 22.19 20.29 -17.65
N ASP A 156 21.84 19.38 -18.56
CA ASP A 156 22.77 18.38 -19.05
C ASP A 156 23.76 18.99 -20.07
N HIS A 157 23.35 20.02 -20.83
CA HIS A 157 24.26 20.71 -21.77
C HIS A 157 25.10 21.83 -21.14
N THR A 158 24.74 22.37 -19.97
CA THR A 158 25.58 23.37 -19.27
C THR A 158 26.69 22.74 -18.41
N GLY A 159 26.67 21.42 -18.21
CA GLY A 159 27.75 20.68 -17.56
C GLY A 159 28.90 20.26 -18.49
N GLU A 160 28.74 20.43 -19.82
CA GLU A 160 29.74 20.08 -20.82
C GLU A 160 30.60 21.27 -21.29
N THR A 161 30.49 22.44 -20.65
CA THR A 161 31.36 23.58 -20.96
C THR A 161 32.45 23.75 -19.90
N LEU A 162 33.69 23.54 -20.38
CA LEU A 162 35.04 23.73 -19.82
C LEU A 162 35.67 22.51 -19.12
#